data_AF-A0A2E1P377-F1
#
_entry.id   AF-A0A2E1P377-F1
#
_cell.length_a   1.000
_cell.length_b   1.000
_cell.length_c   1.000
_cell.angle_alpha   90.00
_cell.angle_beta   90.00
_cell.angle_gamma   90.00
#
_symmetry.space_group_name_H-M   'P 1'
#
loop_
_entity.id
_entity.type
_entity.pdbx_description
1 polymer ?
#
loop_
_entity_poly.entity_id
_entity_poly.type
_entity_poly.pdbx_seq_one_letter_code
_entity_poly.pdbx_strand_id
1 'polypeptide(L)' 'MKDFTIYKTDTGIIEYVTSSDCNITDIPIKEDETIVEGNYSPSKYKFVNGKPVEQEITINYNTNDL' A
#
# COMPACT_ATOMS: atom_id res chain seq x y z
N MET A 1 6.12 0.27 -18.91
CA MET A 1 6.21 0.61 -17.48
C MET A 1 4.88 0.33 -16.83
N LYS A 2 4.90 -0.46 -15.75
CA LYS A 2 3.74 -0.84 -14.95
C LYS A 2 3.88 -0.28 -13.55
N ASP A 3 2.75 0.04 -12.92
CA ASP A 3 2.70 0.44 -11.53
C ASP A 3 2.47 -0.76 -10.64
N PHE A 4 3.12 -0.74 -9.48
CA PHE A 4 3.02 -1.77 -8.46
C PHE A 4 2.78 -1.13 -7.10
N THR A 5 1.96 -1.79 -6.30
CA THR A 5 1.68 -1.40 -4.92
C THR A 5 2.23 -2.45 -3.98
N ILE A 6 3.01 -2.01 -3.00
CA ILE A 6 3.57 -2.85 -1.95
C ILE A 6 2.82 -2.54 -0.64
N TYR A 7 2.36 -3.59 0.03
CA TYR A 7 1.61 -3.45 1.29
C TYR A 7 2.00 -4.53 2.30
N LYS A 8 1.81 -4.22 3.59
CA LYS A 8 2.02 -5.16 4.70
C LYS A 8 0.93 -6.22 4.70
N THR A 9 1.31 -7.50 4.71
CA THR A 9 0.33 -8.61 4.65
C THR A 9 -0.58 -8.64 5.87
N ASP A 10 -0.05 -8.29 7.05
CA ASP A 10 -0.75 -8.43 8.32
C ASP A 10 -1.77 -7.31 8.55
N THR A 11 -1.47 -6.10 8.07
CA THR A 11 -2.30 -4.91 8.31
C THR A 11 -3.06 -4.44 7.07
N GLY A 12 -2.60 -4.84 5.88
CA GLY A 12 -3.11 -4.31 4.63
C GLY A 12 -2.65 -2.90 4.30
N ILE A 13 -1.81 -2.29 5.13
CA ILE A 13 -1.34 -0.91 4.96
C ILE A 13 -0.38 -0.86 3.78
N ILE A 14 -0.64 0.07 2.86
CA ILE A 14 0.24 0.33 1.72
C ILE A 14 1.45 1.10 2.22
N GLU A 15 2.65 0.56 1.96
CA GLU A 15 3.92 1.18 2.33
C GLU A 15 4.36 2.18 1.25
N TYR A 16 4.34 1.76 -0.01
CA TYR A 16 4.72 2.60 -1.15
C TYR A 16 4.20 2.05 -2.49
N VAL A 17 4.25 2.92 -3.50
CA VAL A 17 3.93 2.61 -4.90
C VAL A 17 5.18 2.85 -5.74
N THR A 18 5.46 1.97 -6.68
CA THR A 18 6.62 2.07 -7.58
C THR A 18 6.21 1.76 -9.01
N SER A 19 6.98 2.27 -9.98
CA SER A 19 6.78 2.00 -11.40
C SER A 19 8.05 1.36 -11.96
N SER A 20 7.90 0.25 -12.70
CA SER A 20 9.05 -0.47 -13.28
C SER A 20 8.69 -1.12 -14.61
N ASP A 21 9.71 -1.41 -15.42
CA ASP A 21 9.62 -2.24 -16.63
C ASP A 21 9.99 -3.71 -16.38
N CYS A 22 10.42 -4.07 -15.16
CA CYS A 22 10.75 -5.45 -14.81
C CYS A 22 9.51 -6.31 -14.48
N ASN A 23 9.69 -7.62 -14.35
CA ASN A 23 8.62 -8.48 -13.87
C ASN A 23 8.36 -8.23 -12.38
N ILE A 24 7.13 -8.49 -11.94
CA ILE A 24 6.72 -8.33 -10.54
C ILE A 24 7.57 -9.17 -9.58
N THR A 25 8.05 -10.33 -10.03
CA THR A 25 8.93 -11.22 -9.25
C THR A 25 10.33 -10.67 -9.04
N ASP A 26 10.74 -9.68 -9.83
CA ASP A 26 12.06 -9.06 -9.76
C ASP A 26 12.08 -7.84 -8.81
N ILE A 27 10.91 -7.43 -8.31
CA ILE A 27 10.77 -6.29 -7.41
C ILE A 27 11.05 -6.75 -5.98
N PRO A 28 12.06 -6.18 -5.30
CA PRO A 28 12.38 -6.57 -3.94
C PRO A 28 11.29 -6.10 -2.97
N ILE A 29 10.87 -7.00 -2.07
CA ILE A 29 9.93 -6.75 -0.97
C ILE A 29 10.51 -7.28 0.35
N LYS A 30 10.06 -6.75 1.48
CA LYS A 30 10.41 -7.29 2.80
C LYS A 30 9.58 -8.54 3.12
N GLU A 31 10.00 -9.28 4.16
CA GLU A 31 9.38 -10.56 4.58
C GLU A 31 7.88 -10.42 4.93
N ASP A 32 7.46 -9.26 5.44
CA ASP A 32 6.09 -8.96 5.85
C ASP A 32 5.31 -8.13 4.82
N GLU A 33 5.83 -8.06 3.59
CA GLU A 33 5.24 -7.31 2.49
C GLU A 33 4.79 -8.24 1.36
N THR A 34 3.86 -7.76 0.55
CA THR A 34 3.52 -8.38 -0.71
C THR A 34 3.27 -7.30 -1.77
N ILE A 35 3.25 -7.71 -3.02
CA ILE A 35 3.19 -6.82 -4.18
C ILE A 35 2.04 -7.20 -5.11
N VAL A 36 1.36 -6.19 -5.63
CA VAL A 36 0.34 -6.35 -6.67
C VAL A 36 0.56 -5.35 -7.79
N GLU A 37 0.14 -5.72 -9.00
CA GLU A 37 0.08 -4.79 -10.13
C GLU A 37 -1.09 -3.81 -9.94
N GLY A 38 -0.81 -2.52 -10.02
CA GLY A 38 -1.76 -1.43 -9.83
C GLY A 38 -1.21 -0.28 -8.99
N ASN A 39 -1.82 0.90 -9.17
CA ASN A 39 -1.51 2.12 -8.44
C ASN A 39 -2.62 2.42 -7.42
N TYR A 40 -2.39 2.06 -6.16
CA TYR A 40 -3.35 2.31 -5.08
C TYR A 40 -2.76 3.30 -4.09
N SER A 41 -3.43 4.45 -3.93
CA SER A 41 -2.97 5.48 -3.00
C SER A 41 -3.05 5.01 -1.54
N PRO A 42 -1.95 5.12 -0.75
CA PRO A 42 -1.99 4.83 0.68
C PRO A 42 -3.04 5.64 1.44
N SER A 43 -3.34 6.86 0.96
CA SER A 43 -4.32 7.75 1.58
C SER A 43 -5.78 7.38 1.30
N LYS A 44 -6.03 6.41 0.42
CA LYS A 44 -7.38 6.04 -0.04
C LYS A 44 -7.66 4.55 0.08
N TYR A 45 -6.66 3.69 0.01
CA TYR A 45 -6.83 2.25 -0.03
C TYR A 45 -6.06 1.54 1.07
N LYS A 46 -6.58 0.39 1.47
CA LYS A 46 -5.84 -0.67 2.17
C LYS A 46 -6.19 -2.02 1.56
N PHE A 47 -5.35 -3.03 1.78
CA PHE A 47 -5.60 -4.38 1.30
C PHE A 47 -6.25 -5.25 2.38
N VAL A 48 -7.39 -5.85 2.07
CA VAL A 48 -8.08 -6.79 2.96
C VAL A 48 -8.24 -8.11 2.23
N ASN A 49 -7.65 -9.18 2.76
CA ASN A 49 -7.63 -10.51 2.14
C ASN A 49 -7.13 -10.47 0.68
N GLY A 50 -6.05 -9.70 0.44
CA GLY A 50 -5.43 -9.56 -0.89
C GLY A 50 -6.21 -8.68 -1.88
N LYS A 51 -7.27 -7.99 -1.46
CA LYS A 51 -8.06 -7.10 -2.32
C LYS A 51 -7.98 -5.64 -1.86
N PRO A 52 -7.84 -4.67 -2.78
CA PRO A 52 -7.89 -3.26 -2.43
C PRO A 52 -9.31 -2.88 -1.99
N VAL A 53 -9.42 -2.21 -0.86
CA VAL A 53 -10.67 -1.68 -0.31
C VAL A 53 -10.45 -0.20 -0.02
N GLU A 54 -11.37 0.65 -0.49
CA GLU A 54 -11.34 2.07 -0.15
C GLU A 54 -11.54 2.25 1.36
N GLN A 55 -10.75 3.13 1.96
CA GLN A 55 -10.85 3.51 3.35
C GLN A 55 -11.06 5.01 3.47
N GLU A 56 -11.89 5.40 4.43
CA GLU A 56 -12.03 6.78 4.84
C GLU A 56 -10.97 7.07 5.91
N ILE A 57 -10.01 7.93 5.61
CA ILE A 57 -9.00 8.34 6.58
C ILE A 57 -9.56 9.50 7.41
N THR A 58 -9.95 9.21 8.64
CA THR A 58 -10.27 10.24 9.63
C THR A 58 -8.98 10.68 10.32
N ILE A 59 -8.50 11.90 10.02
CA ILE A 59 -7.41 12.53 10.77
C ILE A 59 -8.01 13.11 12.05
N ASN A 60 -7.72 12.49 13.19
CA ASN A 60 -8.06 13.07 14.49
C ASN A 60 -6.96 14.04 14.89
N TYR A 61 -7.27 15.34 14.89
CA TYR A 61 -6.38 16.34 15.49
C TYR A 61 -6.49 16.24 17.01
N ASN A 62 -5.41 15.83 17.69
CA ASN A 62 -5.32 15.97 19.14
C ASN A 62 -5.01 17.44 19.45
N THR A 63 -5.99 18.18 19.94
CA THR A 63 -5.86 19.61 20.30
C THR A 63 -5.07 19.86 21.58
N ASN A 64 -4.42 18.84 22.15
CA ASN A 64 -3.69 18.92 23.42
C ASN A 64 -2.19 19.21 23.27
N ASP A 65 -1.69 19.38 22.04
CA ASP A 65 -0.28 19.72 21.75
C ASP A 65 -0.09 21.23 21.43
N LEU A 66 -0.98 22.11 21.91
CA LEU A 66 -0.88 23.58 21.80
C LEU A 66 -0.55 24.24 23.15
#